data_AF-A0A0F9NKK1-F1
#
_entry.id   AF-A0A0F9NKK1-F1
#
_cell.length_a   1.000
_cell.length_b   1.000
_cell.length_c   1.000
_cell.angle_alpha   90.00
_cell.angle_beta   90.00
_cell.angle_gamma   90.00
#
_symmetry.space_group_name_H-M   'P 1'
#
loop_
_entity.id
_entity.type
_entity.pdbx_description
1 polymer ?
#
loop_
_entity_poly.entity_id
_entity_poly.type
_entity_poly.pdbx_seq_one_letter_code
_entity_poly.pdbx_strand_id
1 'polypeptide(L)'
;MKDKPNCYKCKHRGSLSGDSHSRCEHPINAEPGDRNPVSEIMAIFASVGRGGPVIGDTAVEMNIKGTPHGIRNGWFNWPFNFDPMWLESCNAFEPKKANHTDKERS
;
A
#
# COMPACT_ATOMS: atom_id res chain seq x y z
N MET A 1 -17.56 4.98 -14.11
CA MET A 1 -16.94 4.48 -12.86
C MET A 1 -15.46 4.30 -13.14
N LYS A 2 -14.56 4.94 -12.38
CA LYS A 2 -13.12 4.65 -12.52
C LYS A 2 -12.88 3.28 -11.89
N ASP A 3 -12.23 2.37 -12.63
CA ASP A 3 -11.91 1.04 -12.12
C ASP A 3 -11.10 1.13 -10.83
N LYS A 4 -11.36 0.20 -9.90
CA LYS A 4 -10.60 0.11 -8.65
C LYS A 4 -9.12 -0.10 -8.97
N PRO A 5 -8.20 0.73 -8.43
CA PRO A 5 -6.78 0.58 -8.68
C PRO A 5 -6.27 -0.75 -8.12
N ASN A 6 -5.47 -1.46 -8.92
CA ASN A 6 -4.94 -2.78 -8.58
C ASN A 6 -3.47 -2.68 -8.17
N CYS A 7 -3.16 -2.62 -6.88
CA CYS A 7 -1.77 -2.47 -6.42
C CYS A 7 -0.84 -3.58 -6.91
N TYR A 8 -1.32 -4.81 -7.15
CA TYR A 8 -0.47 -5.89 -7.68
C TYR A 8 0.17 -5.55 -9.03
N LYS A 9 -0.52 -4.71 -9.81
CA LYS A 9 -0.07 -4.18 -11.10
C LYS A 9 0.62 -2.82 -10.99
N CYS A 10 0.74 -2.24 -9.80
CA CYS A 10 1.36 -0.93 -9.59
C CYS A 10 2.89 -1.06 -9.56
N LYS A 11 3.61 -0.13 -10.22
CA LYS A 11 5.08 -0.07 -10.20
C LYS A 11 5.65 0.29 -8.83
N HIS A 12 4.86 0.99 -8.01
CA HIS A 12 5.23 1.44 -6.66
C HIS A 12 4.92 0.42 -5.56
N ARG A 13 4.49 -0.79 -5.93
CA ARG A 13 4.20 -1.85 -4.95
C ARG A 13 5.48 -2.56 -4.54
N GLY A 14 5.80 -2.49 -3.26
CA GLY A 14 6.74 -3.38 -2.58
C GLY A 14 6.02 -4.57 -1.92
N SER A 15 6.75 -5.67 -1.73
CA SER A 15 6.29 -6.84 -0.97
C SER A 15 6.93 -6.88 0.42
N LEU A 16 6.23 -7.47 1.38
CA LEU A 16 6.79 -7.83 2.68
C LEU A 16 7.23 -9.30 2.62
N SER A 17 8.47 -9.59 3.02
CA SER A 17 8.98 -10.98 3.00
C SER A 17 8.21 -11.82 4.02
N GLY A 18 7.63 -12.94 3.58
CA GLY A 18 6.84 -13.84 4.42
C GLY A 18 5.38 -13.42 4.65
N ASP A 19 4.89 -12.34 4.03
CA ASP A 19 3.51 -11.86 4.15
C ASP A 19 2.89 -11.63 2.75
N SER A 20 1.57 -11.88 2.62
CA SER A 20 0.80 -11.56 1.41
C SER A 20 0.51 -10.07 1.27
N HIS A 21 0.74 -9.30 2.34
CA HIS A 21 0.57 -7.87 2.35
C HIS A 21 1.60 -7.11 1.50
N SER A 22 1.21 -5.89 1.14
CA SER A 22 1.97 -4.97 0.31
C SER A 22 2.41 -3.75 1.11
N ARG A 23 3.51 -3.16 0.69
CA ARG A 23 3.93 -1.80 1.09
C ARG A 23 3.90 -0.87 -0.13
N CYS A 24 3.67 0.41 0.08
CA CYS A 24 3.66 1.42 -0.97
C CYS A 24 4.97 2.22 -0.95
N GLU A 25 5.78 2.03 -1.99
CA GLU A 25 7.09 2.67 -2.17
C GLU A 25 6.98 3.91 -3.08
N HIS A 26 5.79 4.52 -3.16
CA HIS A 26 5.63 5.76 -3.93
C HIS A 26 6.58 6.83 -3.38
N PRO A 27 7.29 7.61 -4.22
CA PRO A 27 8.27 8.59 -3.76
C PRO A 27 7.74 9.60 -2.74
N ILE A 28 6.44 9.92 -2.78
CA ILE A 28 5.80 10.78 -1.76
C ILE A 28 5.89 10.21 -0.33
N ASN A 29 6.00 8.89 -0.20
CA ASN A 29 6.15 8.22 1.10
C ASN A 29 7.61 8.14 1.53
N ALA A 30 8.54 8.42 0.60
CA ALA A 30 9.93 8.61 0.94
C ALA A 30 10.07 10.06 1.42
N GLU A 31 10.00 10.25 2.74
CA GLU A 31 10.62 11.43 3.34
C GLU A 31 12.03 11.59 2.73
N PRO A 32 12.46 12.80 2.35
CA PRO A 32 13.81 13.03 1.88
C PRO A 32 14.80 12.66 3.00
N GLY A 33 15.29 11.41 3.00
CA GLY A 33 16.47 11.02 3.77
C GLY A 33 16.29 10.19 5.05
N ASP A 34 15.13 9.64 5.42
CA ASP A 34 15.08 8.80 6.64
C ASP A 34 14.10 7.62 6.58
N ARG A 35 14.63 6.41 6.33
CA ARG A 35 13.96 5.16 6.72
C ARG A 35 14.11 5.00 8.23
N ASN A 36 13.32 5.71 9.03
CA ASN A 36 13.39 5.56 10.49
C ASN A 36 12.82 4.19 10.89
N PRO A 37 13.63 3.24 11.41
CA PRO A 37 13.15 1.91 11.80
C PRO A 37 12.04 1.96 12.86
N VAL A 38 11.95 3.04 13.63
CA VAL A 38 10.86 3.25 14.60
C VAL A 38 9.51 3.44 13.91
N SER A 39 9.44 4.09 12.74
CA SER A 39 8.17 4.28 12.03
C SER A 39 7.66 2.96 11.42
N GLU A 40 8.56 2.12 10.90
CA GLU A 40 8.22 0.78 10.41
C GLU A 40 7.72 -0.13 11.55
N ILE A 41 8.41 -0.11 12.70
CA ILE A 41 8.00 -0.82 13.90
C ILE A 41 6.64 -0.30 14.40
N MET A 42 6.45 1.01 14.48
CA MET A 42 5.18 1.60 14.89
C MET A 42 4.05 1.24 13.93
N ALA A 43 4.30 1.15 12.62
CA ALA A 43 3.31 0.71 11.66
C ALA A 43 2.89 -0.77 11.89
N ILE A 44 3.85 -1.65 12.15
CA ILE A 44 3.58 -3.05 12.51
C ILE A 44 2.74 -3.14 13.78
N PHE A 45 3.06 -2.36 14.81
CA PHE A 45 2.33 -2.36 16.08
C PHE A 45 0.99 -1.60 16.02
N ALA A 46 0.83 -0.61 15.15
CA ALA A 46 -0.47 0.01 14.90
C ALA A 46 -1.43 -1.01 14.24
N SER A 47 -0.91 -1.92 13.41
CA SER A 47 -1.69 -3.00 12.80
C SER A 47 -2.18 -4.08 13.77
N VAL A 48 -1.74 -4.11 15.04
CA VAL A 48 -2.25 -5.06 16.06
C VAL A 48 -3.47 -4.53 16.84
N GLY A 49 -4.22 -3.58 16.28
CA GLY A 49 -5.52 -3.14 16.82
C GLY A 49 -5.43 -2.22 18.04
N ARG A 50 -4.28 -1.57 18.28
CA ARG A 50 -4.10 -0.61 19.39
C ARG A 50 -4.24 0.86 18.99
N GLY A 51 -4.51 1.16 17.73
CA GLY A 51 -4.78 2.50 17.22
C GLY A 51 -5.55 2.47 15.90
N GLY A 52 -6.29 3.54 15.59
CA GLY A 52 -6.89 3.73 14.27
C GLY A 52 -5.82 3.87 13.19
N PRO A 53 -6.16 3.73 11.90
CA PRO A 53 -5.21 3.90 10.82
C PRO A 53 -4.64 5.32 10.87
N VAL A 54 -3.32 5.45 10.88
CA VAL A 54 -2.68 6.77 10.75
C VAL A 54 -2.84 7.19 9.29
N ILE A 55 -3.94 7.88 8.97
CA ILE A 55 -4.12 8.54 7.67
C ILE A 55 -3.30 9.82 7.72
N GLY A 56 -2.03 9.75 7.31
CA GLY A 56 -1.16 10.91 7.17
C GLY A 56 -1.60 11.84 6.02
N ASP A 57 -1.06 13.05 5.96
CA ASP A 57 -1.40 14.05 4.94
C ASP A 57 -1.22 13.53 3.51
N THR A 58 -0.23 12.67 3.27
CA THR A 58 0.01 12.02 1.97
C THR A 58 -1.12 11.10 1.54
N ALA A 59 -1.77 10.41 2.50
CA ALA A 59 -2.92 9.55 2.21
C ALA A 59 -4.15 10.37 1.81
N VAL A 60 -4.32 11.56 2.38
CA VAL A 60 -5.37 12.52 1.99
C VAL A 60 -5.10 13.05 0.58
N GLU A 61 -3.87 13.51 0.31
CA GLU A 61 -3.47 14.04 -1.00
C GLU A 61 -3.69 13.02 -2.12
N MET A 62 -3.37 11.75 -1.88
CA MET A 62 -3.52 10.67 -2.86
C MET A 62 -4.91 10.03 -2.89
N ASN A 63 -5.85 10.53 -2.09
CA ASN A 63 -7.19 9.96 -1.95
C ASN A 63 -7.12 8.45 -1.67
N ILE A 64 -6.27 8.06 -0.72
CA ILE A 64 -6.17 6.67 -0.27
C ILE A 64 -7.38 6.38 0.60
N LYS A 65 -8.20 5.43 0.16
CA LYS A 65 -9.35 4.93 0.95
C LYS A 65 -9.24 3.43 1.08
N GLY A 66 -9.37 2.95 2.32
CA GLY A 66 -9.50 1.54 2.63
C GLY A 66 -10.93 1.23 3.07
N THR A 67 -11.38 0.00 2.82
CA THR A 67 -12.68 -0.45 3.32
C THR A 67 -12.72 -0.37 4.85
N PRO A 68 -13.88 -0.04 5.47
CA PRO A 68 -14.02 -0.06 6.93
C PRO A 68 -13.73 -1.43 7.56
N HIS A 69 -13.93 -2.51 6.80
CA HIS A 69 -13.63 -3.87 7.26
C HIS A 69 -12.12 -4.11 7.37
N GLY A 70 -11.36 -3.85 6.29
CA GLY A 70 -9.91 -4.02 6.29
C GLY A 70 -9.20 -3.12 7.31
N ILE A 71 -9.68 -1.89 7.50
CA ILE A 71 -9.15 -0.96 8.50
C ILE A 71 -9.36 -1.49 9.92
N ARG A 72 -10.60 -1.88 10.29
CA ARG A 72 -10.91 -2.32 11.65
C ARG A 72 -10.18 -3.59 12.07
N ASN A 73 -9.89 -4.47 11.11
CA ASN A 73 -9.16 -5.70 11.36
C ASN A 73 -7.62 -5.55 11.26
N GLY A 74 -7.11 -4.34 11.01
CA GLY A 74 -5.68 -4.10 10.86
C GLY A 74 -5.06 -4.62 9.56
N TRP A 75 -5.89 -5.05 8.60
CA TRP A 75 -5.46 -5.58 7.30
C TRP A 75 -5.17 -4.50 6.25
N PHE A 76 -5.49 -3.25 6.57
CA PHE A 76 -5.23 -2.12 5.68
C PHE A 76 -4.56 -0.98 6.46
N ASN A 77 -3.22 -1.02 6.52
CA ASN A 77 -2.38 0.02 7.11
C ASN A 77 -1.41 0.59 6.05
N TRP A 78 -1.94 1.42 5.16
CA TRP A 78 -1.15 2.12 4.14
C TRP A 78 -0.31 3.24 4.79
N PRO A 79 0.93 3.51 4.35
CA PRO A 79 1.65 2.89 3.22
C PRO A 79 2.43 1.63 3.59
N PHE A 80 2.50 1.24 4.86
CA PHE A 80 3.53 0.32 5.35
C PHE A 80 3.17 -1.16 5.25
N ASN A 81 1.92 -1.51 5.52
CA ASN A 81 1.47 -2.90 5.57
C ASN A 81 -0.04 -3.00 5.29
N PHE A 82 -0.42 -3.33 4.06
CA PHE A 82 -1.83 -3.45 3.70
C PHE A 82 -2.07 -4.57 2.68
N ASP A 83 -3.22 -5.24 2.77
CA ASP A 83 -3.74 -6.07 1.70
C ASP A 83 -4.39 -5.17 0.62
N PRO A 84 -3.90 -5.19 -0.63
CA PRO A 84 -4.49 -4.47 -1.74
C PRO A 84 -5.98 -4.74 -1.98
N MET A 85 -6.50 -5.90 -1.56
CA MET A 85 -7.92 -6.22 -1.67
C MET A 85 -8.80 -5.23 -0.90
N TRP A 86 -8.30 -4.63 0.18
CA TRP A 86 -9.05 -3.65 0.98
C TRP A 86 -8.90 -2.20 0.49
N LEU A 87 -8.14 -1.93 -0.57
CA LEU A 87 -8.06 -0.59 -1.17
C LEU A 87 -9.34 -0.27 -1.97
N GLU A 88 -9.92 0.92 -1.76
CA GLU A 88 -11.06 1.42 -2.53
C GLU A 88 -10.64 2.50 -3.54
N SER A 89 -9.72 3.40 -3.16
CA SER A 89 -9.22 4.43 -4.05
C SER A 89 -7.74 4.76 -3.82
N CYS A 90 -7.07 5.15 -4.90
CA CYS A 90 -5.70 5.66 -4.92
C CYS A 90 -5.50 6.43 -6.23
N ASN A 91 -5.15 7.71 -6.14
CA ASN A 91 -4.89 8.55 -7.30
C ASN A 91 -3.44 8.42 -7.82
N ALA A 92 -2.57 7.76 -7.05
CA ALA A 92 -1.15 7.57 -7.36
C ALA A 92 -0.83 6.18 -7.97
N PHE A 93 -1.85 5.52 -8.53
CA PHE A 93 -1.64 4.25 -9.22
C PHE A 93 -0.90 4.47 -10.54
N GLU A 94 0.23 3.78 -10.69
CA GLU A 94 1.00 3.76 -11.94
C GLU A 94 1.29 2.32 -12.35
N PRO A 95 0.84 1.86 -13.53
CA PRO A 95 0.99 0.46 -13.93
C PRO A 95 2.46 0.09 -14.19
N LYS A 96 2.83 -1.16 -13.88
CA LYS A 96 4.09 -1.77 -14.30
C LYS A 96 4.14 -1.81 -15.83
N LYS A 97 5.32 -1.57 -16.41
CA LYS A 97 5.55 -1.82 -17.84
C LYS A 97 5.29 -3.30 -18.11
N ALA A 98 4.47 -3.62 -19.12
CA ALA A 98 4.30 -4.99 -19.57
C ALA A 98 5.64 -5.48 -20.14
N ASN A 99 6.22 -6.52 -19.55
CA ASN A 99 7.40 -7.15 -20.13
C ASN A 99 6.94 -7.99 -21.32
N HIS A 100 7.58 -7.79 -22.48
CA HIS A 100 7.24 -8.45 -23.74
C HIS A 100 7.51 -9.97 -23.78
N THR A 101 7.87 -10.61 -22.66
CA THR A 101 8.39 -11.99 -22.60
C THR A 101 7.37 -13.06 -22.24
N ASP A 102 6.10 -12.73 -21.97
CA ASP A 102 5.08 -13.71 -21.54
C ASP A 102 4.32 -14.37 -22.72
N LYS A 103 4.89 -14.41 -23.94
CA LYS A 103 4.23 -14.99 -25.13
C LYS A 103 4.71 -16.38 -25.56
N GLU A 104 5.67 -16.99 -24.87
CA GLU A 104 6.29 -18.26 -25.30
C GLU A 104 6.15 -19.43 -24.32
N ARG A 105 5.09 -19.45 -23.51
CA ARG A 105 4.64 -20.68 -22.84
C ARG A 105 3.15 -20.89 -23.08
N SER A 106 2.84 -21.35 -24.28
CA SER A 106 1.65 -22.15 -24.59
C SER A 106 2.06 -23.61 -24.73
#